data_AF-A0A2S7ADV4-F1
#
_entry.id   AF-A0A2S7ADV4-F1
#
_cell.length_a   1.000
_cell.length_b   1.000
_cell.length_c   1.000
_cell.angle_alpha   90.00
_cell.angle_beta   90.00
_cell.angle_gamma   90.00
#
_symmetry.space_group_name_H-M   'P 1'
#
loop_
_entity.id
_entity.type
_entity.pdbx_description
1 polymer ?
#
loop_
_entity_poly.entity_id
_entity_poly.type
_entity_poly.pdbx_seq_one_letter_code
_entity_poly.pdbx_strand_id
1 'polypeptide(L)' 'MRSTQQFSITLPNEMADQVRSKVASGEYASESEVIREGLRTLLARDRAMEAWLREQVIPVAQATPTAP' A
#
# COMPACT_ATOMS: atom_id res chain seq x y z
N MET A 1 3.07 -25.29 10.13
CA MET A 1 1.96 -24.58 9.43
C MET A 1 2.59 -23.59 8.46
N ARG A 2 2.20 -23.53 7.19
CA ARG A 2 2.72 -22.49 6.26
C ARG A 2 2.01 -21.17 6.56
N SER A 3 2.77 -20.08 6.71
CA SER A 3 2.25 -18.72 6.95
C SER A 3 2.08 -17.89 5.68
N THR A 4 2.22 -18.53 4.51
CA THR A 4 2.14 -17.90 3.19
C THR A 4 1.19 -18.66 2.29
N GLN A 5 0.29 -17.93 1.63
CA GLN A 5 -0.61 -18.46 0.60
C GLN A 5 -0.13 -17.98 -0.79
N GLN A 6 -0.14 -18.88 -1.78
CA GLN A 6 0.16 -18.51 -3.16
C GLN A 6 -1.09 -17.88 -3.79
N PHE A 7 -0.89 -16.80 -4.54
CA PHE A 7 -1.95 -16.10 -5.25
C PHE A 7 -1.49 -15.85 -6.69
N SER A 8 -2.40 -15.99 -7.65
CA SER A 8 -2.16 -15.62 -9.05
C SER A 8 -2.91 -14.32 -9.33
N ILE A 9 -2.22 -13.31 -9.82
CA ILE A 9 -2.80 -12.00 -10.16
C ILE A 9 -2.44 -11.66 -11.60
N THR A 10 -3.37 -11.02 -12.30
CA THR A 10 -3.11 -10.45 -13.62
C THR A 10 -2.71 -9.00 -13.44
N LEU A 11 -1.54 -8.64 -13.98
CA LEU A 11 -1.04 -7.27 -14.00
C LEU A 11 -1.06 -6.75 -15.44
N PRO A 12 -1.30 -5.45 -15.66
CA PRO A 12 -0.98 -4.80 -16.92
C PRO A 12 0.50 -5.03 -17.28
N ASN A 13 0.80 -5.17 -18.58
CA ASN A 13 2.15 -5.49 -19.06
C ASN A 13 3.21 -4.53 -18.50
N GLU A 14 2.94 -3.22 -18.54
CA GLU A 14 3.84 -2.19 -18.00
C GLU A 14 4.18 -2.40 -16.52
N MET A 15 3.22 -2.85 -15.70
CA MET A 15 3.46 -3.12 -14.29
C MET A 15 4.24 -4.42 -14.09
N ALA A 16 3.95 -5.44 -14.91
CA ALA A 16 4.72 -6.68 -14.89
C ALA A 16 6.19 -6.44 -15.25
N ASP A 17 6.45 -5.56 -16.22
CA ASP A 17 7.81 -5.18 -16.63
C ASP A 17 8.54 -4.39 -15.53
N GLN A 18 7.83 -3.49 -14.83
CA GLN A 18 8.40 -2.81 -13.66
C GLN A 18 8.79 -3.79 -12.54
N VAL A 19 7.94 -4.77 -12.24
CA VAL A 19 8.24 -5.80 -11.24
C VAL A 19 9.46 -6.64 -11.66
N ARG A 20 9.52 -7.06 -12.92
CA ARG A 20 10.67 -7.81 -13.46
C ARG A 20 11.95 -6.98 -13.43
N SER A 21 11.89 -5.70 -13.79
CA SER A 21 13.03 -4.79 -13.76
C SER A 21 13.61 -4.65 -12.35
N LYS A 22 12.75 -4.56 -11.34
CA LYS A 22 13.15 -4.51 -9.91
C LYS A 22 13.84 -5.78 -9.41
N VAL A 23 13.46 -6.94 -9.93
CA VAL A 23 14.15 -8.20 -9.62
C VAL A 23 15.46 -8.29 -10.39
N ALA A 24 15.45 -7.91 -11.68
CA ALA A 24 16.63 -7.94 -12.54
C ALA A 24 17.74 -6.97 -12.08
N SER A 25 17.38 -5.85 -11.44
CA SER A 25 18.33 -4.92 -10.83
C SER A 25 18.97 -5.45 -9.55
N GLY A 26 18.44 -6.54 -8.98
CA GLY A 26 18.86 -7.09 -7.69
C GLY A 26 18.31 -6.34 -6.47
N GLU A 27 17.40 -5.36 -6.67
CA GLU A 27 16.72 -4.66 -5.56
C GLU A 27 15.84 -5.63 -4.76
N TYR A 28 15.31 -6.68 -5.40
CA TYR A 28 14.50 -7.72 -4.79
C TYR A 28 14.92 -9.11 -5.26
N ALA A 29 14.78 -10.12 -4.38
CA ALA A 29 15.12 -11.49 -4.70
C ALA A 29 14.04 -12.22 -5.52
N SER A 30 12.80 -11.71 -5.54
CA SER A 30 11.69 -12.30 -6.30
C SER A 30 10.58 -11.29 -6.56
N GLU A 31 9.75 -11.57 -7.57
CA GLU A 31 8.55 -10.79 -7.87
C GLU A 31 7.58 -10.79 -6.68
N SER A 32 7.47 -11.92 -5.98
CA SER A 32 6.66 -12.04 -4.77
C SER A 32 7.11 -11.09 -3.65
N GLU A 33 8.40 -10.77 -3.59
CA GLU A 33 8.93 -9.82 -2.62
C GLU A 33 8.57 -8.38 -2.96
N VAL A 34 8.71 -8.01 -4.24
CA VAL A 34 8.27 -6.69 -4.75
C VAL A 34 6.80 -6.46 -4.40
N ILE A 35 5.94 -7.45 -4.67
CA ILE A 35 4.50 -7.33 -4.39
C ILE A 35 4.22 -7.27 -2.89
N ARG A 36 4.86 -8.11 -2.07
CA ARG A 36 4.69 -8.05 -0.61
C ARG A 36 5.07 -6.69 -0.06
N GLU A 37 6.18 -6.13 -0.52
CA GLU A 37 6.64 -4.83 -0.04
C GLU A 37 5.71 -3.70 -0.48
N GLY A 38 5.28 -3.71 -1.75
CA GLY A 38 4.26 -2.77 -2.24
C GLY A 38 2.97 -2.81 -1.42
N LEU A 39 2.49 -4.01 -1.06
CA LEU A 39 1.32 -4.17 -0.21
C LEU A 39 1.55 -3.65 1.22
N ARG A 40 2.73 -3.83 1.81
CA ARG A 40 3.06 -3.27 3.13
C ARG A 40 3.06 -1.75 3.11
N THR A 41 3.68 -1.15 2.09
CA THR A 41 3.71 0.30 1.93
C THR A 41 2.29 0.87 1.78
N LEU A 42 1.44 0.22 0.98
CA LEU A 42 0.05 0.62 0.80
C LEU A 42 -0.71 0.61 2.14
N LEU A 43 -0.62 -0.49 2.89
CA LEU A 43 -1.30 -0.61 4.19
C LEU A 43 -0.77 0.39 5.23
N ALA A 44 0.53 0.66 5.23
CA ALA A 44 1.13 1.66 6.13
C ALA A 44 0.61 3.07 5.80
N ARG A 45 0.53 3.40 4.51
CA ARG A 45 -0.04 4.67 4.04
C ARG A 45 -1.50 4.80 4.43
N ASP A 46 -2.31 3.77 4.23
CA ASP A 46 -3.74 3.80 4.54
C ASP A 46 -3.97 4.01 6.04
N ARG A 47 -3.21 3.32 6.90
CA ARG A 47 -3.27 3.54 8.35
C ARG A 47 -2.86 4.94 8.77
N ALA A 48 -1.78 5.47 8.18
CA ALA A 48 -1.31 6.82 8.47
C ALA A 48 -2.35 7.87 8.05
N MET A 49 -2.98 7.66 6.88
CA MET A 49 -4.04 8.51 6.38
C MET A 49 -5.26 8.49 7.31
N GLU A 50 -5.69 7.30 7.73
CA GLU A 50 -6.82 7.15 8.65
C GLU A 50 -6.55 7.79 10.01
N ALA A 51 -5.36 7.58 10.58
CA ALA A 51 -4.96 8.21 11.84
C ALA A 51 -4.98 9.74 11.74
N TRP A 52 -4.39 10.30 10.68
CA TRP A 52 -4.40 11.74 10.43
C TRP A 52 -5.83 12.30 10.31
N LEU A 53 -6.69 11.60 9.56
CA LEU A 53 -8.11 11.97 9.44
C LEU A 53 -8.79 11.99 10.81
N ARG A 54 -8.63 10.93 11.61
CA ARG A 54 -9.29 10.80 12.91
C ARG A 54 -8.78 11.79 13.95
N GLU A 55 -7.48 12.03 13.98
CA GLU A 55 -6.83 12.79 15.04
C GLU A 55 -6.79 14.29 14.76
N GLN A 56 -6.71 14.70 13.49
CA GLN A 56 -6.52 16.10 13.13
C GLN A 56 -7.73 16.68 12.39
N VAL A 57 -8.28 15.96 11.41
CA VAL A 57 -9.32 16.51 10.53
C VAL A 57 -10.70 16.46 11.18
N ILE A 58 -11.09 15.31 11.73
CA ILE A 58 -12.42 15.13 12.32
C ILE A 58 -12.67 16.11 13.49
N PRO A 59 -11.76 16.30 14.46
CA PRO A 59 -12.00 17.22 15.56
C PRO A 59 -12.20 18.67 15.10
N VAL A 60 -11.42 19.12 14.11
CA VAL A 60 -11.56 20.47 13.53
C VAL A 60 -12.91 20.62 12.82
N ALA A 61 -13.31 19.61 12.04
CA ALA A 61 -14.59 19.61 11.33
C ALA A 61 -15.79 19.63 12.31
N GLN A 62 -15.70 18.91 13.43
CA GLN A 62 -16.76 18.88 14.46
C GLN A 62 -16.77 20.15 15.33
N ALA A 63 -15.62 20.79 15.54
CA ALA A 63 -15.49 22.03 16.30
C ALA A 63 -15.89 23.28 15.51
N THR A 64 -16.02 23.17 14.19
CA THR A 64 -16.57 24.24 13.36
C THR A 64 -18.09 24.10 13.40
N PRO A 65 -18.83 24.97 14.12
CA PRO A 65 -20.27 24.99 13.96
C PRO A 65 -20.52 25.34 12.50
N THR A 66 -21.23 24.46 11.80
CA THR A 66 -21.79 24.73 10.48
C THR A 66 -22.41 26.13 10.53
N ALA A 67 -21.77 27.10 9.88
CA ALA A 67 -22.31 28.44 9.79
C ALA A 67 -23.70 28.35 9.11
N PRO A 68 -24.70 29.12 9.58
CA PRO A 68 -26.09 29.03 9.13
C PRO A 68 -26.26 29.28 7.63
#